data_AF-A0A6N7L2N1-F1
#
_entry.id   AF-A0A6N7L2N1-F1
#
_cell.length_a   1.000
_cell.length_b   1.000
_cell.length_c   1.000
_cell.angle_alpha   90.00
_cell.angle_beta   90.00
_cell.angle_gamma   90.00
#
_symmetry.space_group_name_H-M   'P 1'
#
loop_
_entity.id
_entity.type
_entity.pdbx_description
1 polymer ?
#
loop_
_entity_poly.entity_id
_entity_poly.type
_entity_poly.pdbx_seq_one_letter_code
_entity_poly.pdbx_strand_id
1 'polypeptide(L)'
;MHDPELPDHTAGGDGPGTPDNARDAGALHRIGEKIEQAAAWYTEQIHTERRRPAPDPDRVEQLLAERAASTKALRDLPEMTGEELQRIEALYDAKLSEITGA
;
A
#
# COMPACT_ATOMS: atom_id res chain seq x y z
N MET A 1 52.82 37.76 4.92
CA MET A 1 52.31 36.82 5.93
C MET A 1 50.94 37.31 6.35
N HIS A 2 49.93 37.11 5.48
CA HIS A 2 48.53 37.22 5.86
C HIS A 2 47.95 35.82 5.65
N ASP A 3 47.51 35.25 6.76
CA ASP A 3 46.87 33.95 6.85
C ASP A 3 45.49 34.01 6.16
N PRO A 4 45.11 33.05 5.31
CA PRO A 4 43.79 33.01 4.72
C PRO A 4 42.80 32.42 5.72
N GLU A 5 41.81 33.21 6.14
CA GLU A 5 40.66 32.71 6.89
C GLU A 5 39.88 31.74 5.98
N LEU A 6 40.08 30.43 6.21
CA LEU A 6 39.19 29.40 5.71
C LEU A 6 37.77 29.68 6.22
N PRO A 7 36.73 29.56 5.39
CA PRO A 7 35.39 29.43 5.94
C PRO A 7 35.33 28.11 6.73
N ASP A 8 35.00 28.23 8.01
CA ASP A 8 34.53 27.17 8.90
C ASP A 8 33.22 26.60 8.33
N HIS A 9 33.32 25.80 7.28
CA HIS A 9 32.28 24.85 6.92
C HIS A 9 32.48 23.63 7.79
N THR A 10 32.08 23.76 9.05
CA THR A 10 31.85 22.65 9.95
C THR A 10 30.99 21.62 9.23
N ALA A 11 31.63 20.52 8.85
CA ALA A 11 30.98 19.25 8.68
C ALA A 11 30.32 18.88 10.01
N GLY A 12 29.05 18.45 9.99
CA GLY A 12 28.48 17.71 11.11
C GLY A 12 27.00 17.94 11.34
N GLY A 13 26.20 16.96 10.89
CA GLY A 13 24.77 16.82 11.15
C GLY A 13 23.97 17.05 9.88
N ASP A 14 23.70 16.06 9.04
CA ASP A 14 22.96 14.86 9.41
C ASP A 14 22.04 15.13 10.61
N GLY A 15 21.24 16.20 10.51
CA GLY A 15 20.02 16.27 11.29
C GLY A 15 19.28 14.98 11.00
N PRO A 16 18.89 14.18 12.01
CA PRO A 16 18.26 12.90 11.77
C PRO A 16 17.05 13.19 10.90
N GLY A 17 17.10 12.72 9.65
CA GLY A 17 15.96 12.69 8.76
C GLY A 17 14.91 11.82 9.42
N THR A 18 14.13 12.45 10.27
CA THR A 18 12.87 12.11 10.90
C THR A 18 12.55 10.60 10.92
N PRO A 19 12.64 9.91 12.08
CA PRO A 19 12.24 8.50 12.20
C PRO A 19 10.77 8.24 11.80
N ASP A 20 9.92 9.27 11.85
CA ASP A 20 8.54 9.25 11.36
C ASP A 20 8.45 8.90 9.87
N ASN A 21 9.30 9.49 9.00
CA ASN A 21 9.27 9.22 7.56
C ASN A 21 9.66 7.77 7.22
N ALA A 22 10.61 7.20 7.95
CA ALA A 22 11.02 5.80 7.75
C ALA A 22 9.94 4.82 8.22
N ARG A 23 9.23 5.16 9.31
CA ARG A 23 8.09 4.41 9.81
C ARG A 23 6.91 4.46 8.83
N ASP A 24 6.63 5.64 8.28
CA ASP A 24 5.57 5.85 7.29
C ASP A 24 5.89 5.14 5.97
N ALA A 25 7.13 5.20 5.49
CA ALA A 25 7.55 4.43 4.31
C ALA A 25 7.38 2.91 4.50
N GLY A 26 7.70 2.40 5.70
CA GLY A 26 7.48 1.00 6.05
C GLY A 26 6.00 0.62 6.13
N ALA A 27 5.14 1.51 6.64
CA ALA A 27 3.70 1.33 6.68
C ALA A 27 3.10 1.33 5.26
N LEU A 28 3.49 2.28 4.42
CA LEU A 28 3.07 2.36 3.02
C LEU A 28 3.41 1.08 2.25
N HIS A 29 4.64 0.56 2.42
CA HIS A 29 5.04 -0.69 1.77
C HIS A 29 4.17 -1.87 2.21
N ARG A 30 4.05 -2.10 3.52
CA ARG A 30 3.26 -3.21 4.08
C ARG A 30 1.79 -3.14 3.66
N ILE A 31 1.19 -1.95 3.74
CA ILE A 31 -0.20 -1.76 3.35
C ILE A 31 -0.37 -1.99 1.85
N GLY A 32 0.58 -1.51 1.05
CA GLY A 32 0.64 -1.77 -0.39
C GLY A 32 0.64 -3.27 -0.70
N GLU A 33 1.51 -4.05 -0.03
CA GLU A 33 1.56 -5.51 -0.19
C GLU A 33 0.20 -6.18 0.11
N LYS A 34 -0.49 -5.76 1.18
CA LYS A 34 -1.81 -6.29 1.54
C LYS A 34 -2.85 -5.99 0.45
N ILE A 35 -2.85 -4.76 -0.06
CA ILE A 35 -3.78 -4.33 -1.13
C ILE A 35 -3.49 -5.09 -2.43
N GLU A 36 -2.22 -5.25 -2.80
CA GLU A 36 -1.79 -6.02 -3.98
C GLU A 36 -2.18 -7.49 -3.87
N GLN A 37 -1.99 -8.11 -2.71
CA GLN A 37 -2.40 -9.48 -2.45
C GLN A 37 -3.91 -9.66 -2.63
N ALA A 38 -4.73 -8.74 -2.10
CA ALA A 38 -6.17 -8.77 -2.29
C ALA A 38 -6.55 -8.59 -3.78
N ALA A 39 -5.91 -7.67 -4.49
CA ALA A 39 -6.14 -7.44 -5.93
C ALA A 39 -5.77 -8.66 -6.79
N ALA A 40 -4.68 -9.34 -6.45
CA ALA A 40 -4.27 -10.59 -7.08
C ALA A 40 -5.32 -11.69 -6.86
N TRP A 41 -5.79 -11.86 -5.63
CA TRP A 41 -6.84 -12.82 -5.31
C TRP A 41 -8.14 -12.55 -6.10
N TYR A 42 -8.60 -11.30 -6.16
CA TYR A 42 -9.77 -10.96 -6.97
C TYR A 42 -9.57 -11.27 -8.45
N THR A 43 -8.36 -11.05 -8.98
CA THR A 43 -8.01 -11.39 -10.36
C THR A 43 -8.14 -12.90 -10.61
N GLU A 44 -7.59 -13.73 -9.72
CA GLU A 44 -7.73 -15.19 -9.81
C GLU A 44 -9.18 -15.65 -9.73
N GLN A 45 -9.97 -15.04 -8.83
CA GLN A 45 -11.38 -15.39 -8.67
C GLN A 45 -12.22 -15.00 -9.90
N ILE A 46 -11.92 -13.87 -10.54
CA ILE A 46 -12.56 -13.50 -11.82
C ILE A 46 -12.26 -14.54 -12.90
N HIS A 47 -11.01 -15.00 -12.98
CA HIS A 47 -10.63 -16.03 -13.94
C HIS A 47 -11.31 -17.37 -13.65
N THR A 48 -11.40 -17.75 -12.38
CA THR A 48 -12.09 -18.97 -11.93
C THR A 48 -13.56 -18.91 -12.28
N GLU A 49 -14.27 -17.83 -11.93
CA GLU A 49 -15.71 -17.67 -12.19
C GLU A 49 -16.02 -17.72 -13.69
N ARG A 50 -15.24 -17.00 -14.51
CA ARG A 50 -15.41 -16.99 -15.98
C ARG A 50 -15.15 -18.33 -16.65
N ARG A 51 -14.42 -19.24 -16.01
CA ARG A 51 -14.14 -20.59 -16.54
C ARG A 51 -15.20 -21.61 -16.12
N ARG A 52 -16.17 -21.24 -15.27
CA ARG A 52 -17.23 -22.16 -14.86
C ARG A 52 -18.16 -22.47 -16.05
N PRO A 53 -18.78 -23.67 -16.08
CA PRO A 53 -19.71 -24.04 -17.15
C PRO A 53 -20.90 -23.10 -17.31
N ALA A 54 -21.32 -22.44 -16.23
CA ALA A 54 -22.33 -21.40 -16.19
C ALA A 54 -21.81 -20.26 -15.30
N PRO A 55 -21.06 -19.29 -15.85
CA PRO A 55 -20.51 -18.19 -15.08
C PRO A 55 -21.62 -17.28 -14.57
N ASP A 56 -21.51 -16.86 -13.31
CA ASP A 56 -22.43 -15.89 -12.70
C ASP A 56 -21.96 -14.46 -13.05
N PRO A 57 -22.70 -13.70 -13.89
CA PRO A 57 -22.29 -12.36 -14.32
C PRO A 57 -22.29 -11.36 -13.16
N ASP A 58 -23.23 -11.46 -12.21
CA ASP A 58 -23.32 -10.57 -11.06
C ASP A 58 -22.12 -10.80 -10.13
N ARG A 59 -21.72 -12.06 -9.96
CA ARG A 59 -20.50 -12.40 -9.21
C ARG A 59 -19.24 -11.87 -9.89
N VAL A 60 -19.13 -11.98 -11.21
CA VAL A 60 -17.99 -11.43 -11.96
C VAL A 60 -17.93 -9.91 -11.84
N GLU A 61 -19.07 -9.22 -11.95
CA GLU A 61 -19.14 -7.77 -11.80
C GLU A 61 -18.71 -7.33 -10.39
N GLN A 62 -19.19 -8.02 -9.35
CA GLN A 62 -18.76 -7.77 -7.97
C GLN A 62 -17.24 -7.92 -7.82
N LEU A 63 -16.66 -9.01 -8.32
CA LEU A 63 -15.21 -9.23 -8.22
C LEU A 63 -14.41 -8.17 -8.99
N LEU A 64 -14.92 -7.68 -10.13
CA LEU A 64 -14.30 -6.60 -10.89
C LEU A 64 -14.34 -5.27 -10.12
N ALA A 65 -15.48 -4.96 -9.48
CA ALA A 65 -15.63 -3.76 -8.66
C ALA A 65 -14.66 -3.78 -7.46
N GLU A 66 -14.55 -4.92 -6.78
CA GLU A 66 -13.60 -5.10 -5.67
C GLU A 66 -12.15 -4.96 -6.12
N ARG A 67 -11.77 -5.57 -7.25
CA ARG A 67 -10.43 -5.40 -7.84
C ARG A 67 -10.13 -3.93 -8.19
N ALA A 68 -11.12 -3.22 -8.73
CA ALA A 68 -10.99 -1.81 -9.06
C ALA A 68 -10.82 -0.95 -7.79
N ALA A 69 -11.56 -1.26 -6.72
CA ALA A 69 -11.41 -0.61 -5.42
C ALA A 69 -10.00 -0.84 -4.83
N SER A 70 -9.45 -2.06 -4.92
CA SER A 70 -8.06 -2.33 -4.51
C SER A 70 -7.04 -1.54 -5.31
N THR A 71 -7.20 -1.49 -6.63
CA THR A 71 -6.29 -0.72 -7.49
C THR A 71 -6.35 0.77 -7.19
N LYS A 72 -7.55 1.29 -6.90
CA LYS A 72 -7.74 2.69 -6.47
C LYS A 72 -7.06 2.94 -5.13
N ALA A 73 -7.28 2.09 -4.14
CA ALA A 73 -6.67 2.22 -2.81
C ALA A 73 -5.14 2.23 -2.88
N LEU A 74 -4.54 1.37 -3.72
CA LEU A 74 -3.08 1.35 -3.92
C LEU A 74 -2.55 2.65 -4.53
N ARG A 75 -3.28 3.22 -5.50
CA ARG A 75 -2.90 4.48 -6.15
C ARG A 75 -3.00 5.67 -5.19
N ASP A 76 -4.04 5.69 -4.36
CA ASP A 76 -4.32 6.79 -3.44
C ASP A 76 -3.48 6.66 -2.14
N LEU A 77 -2.89 5.48 -1.88
CA LEU A 77 -2.10 5.15 -0.69
C LEU A 77 -1.01 6.18 -0.30
N PRO A 78 -0.16 6.71 -1.20
CA PRO A 78 0.86 7.71 -0.83
C PRO A 78 0.27 9.07 -0.44
N GLU A 79 -1.00 9.34 -0.77
CA GLU A 79 -1.70 10.58 -0.40
C GLU A 79 -2.47 10.46 0.93
N MET A 80 -2.55 9.26 1.50
CA MET A 80 -3.29 8.99 2.72
C MET A 80 -2.56 9.50 3.97
N THR A 81 -3.32 10.08 4.89
CA THR A 81 -2.85 10.45 6.23
C THR A 81 -2.63 9.21 7.12
N GLY A 82 -1.89 9.34 8.21
CA GLY A 82 -1.65 8.23 9.15
C GLY A 82 -2.91 7.56 9.72
N GLU A 83 -4.03 8.29 9.88
CA GLU A 83 -5.32 7.70 10.29
C GLU A 83 -5.98 6.92 9.15
N GLU A 84 -5.89 7.42 7.91
CA GLU A 84 -6.37 6.72 6.72
C GLU A 84 -5.56 5.45 6.46
N LEU A 85 -4.24 5.50 6.66
CA LEU A 85 -3.35 4.33 6.59
C LEU A 85 -3.74 3.25 7.61
N GLN A 86 -4.06 3.62 8.85
CA GLN A 86 -4.52 2.65 9.85
C GLN A 86 -5.88 2.03 9.48
N ARG A 87 -6.81 2.84 8.96
CA ARG A 87 -8.13 2.36 8.54
C ARG A 87 -8.04 1.43 7.33
N ILE A 88 -7.24 1.79 6.33
CA ILE A 88 -7.06 0.97 5.14
C ILE A 88 -6.30 -0.32 5.48
N GLU A 89 -5.30 -0.26 6.36
CA GLU A 89 -4.59 -1.46 6.83
C GLU A 89 -5.56 -2.46 7.48
N ALA A 90 -6.37 -2.00 8.43
CA ALA A 90 -7.36 -2.85 9.10
C ALA A 90 -8.40 -3.42 8.14
N LEU A 91 -8.83 -2.65 7.14
CA LEU A 91 -9.76 -3.11 6.11
C LEU A 91 -9.16 -4.26 5.29
N TYR A 92 -7.92 -4.11 4.82
CA TYR A 92 -7.27 -5.14 4.02
C TYR A 92 -6.82 -6.34 4.85
N ASP A 93 -6.47 -6.17 6.12
CA ASP A 93 -6.28 -7.30 7.04
C ASP A 93 -7.56 -8.11 7.20
N ALA A 94 -8.70 -7.46 7.43
CA ALA A 94 -9.99 -8.14 7.52
C ALA A 94 -10.34 -8.87 6.21
N LYS A 95 -10.22 -8.19 5.06
CA LYS A 95 -10.44 -8.82 3.74
C LYS A 95 -9.52 -10.01 3.50
N LEU A 96 -8.23 -9.88 3.80
CA LEU A 96 -7.26 -10.96 3.62
C LEU A 96 -7.59 -12.14 4.53
N SER A 97 -7.95 -11.90 5.79
CA SER A 97 -8.41 -12.95 6.72
C SER A 97 -9.64 -13.66 6.17
N GLU A 98 -10.64 -12.92 5.66
CA GLU A 98 -11.84 -13.51 5.05
C GLU A 98 -11.54 -14.38 3.83
N ILE A 99 -10.60 -13.98 2.95
CA ILE A 99 -10.33 -14.68 1.69
C ILE A 99 -9.24 -15.77 1.81
N THR A 100 -8.34 -15.68 2.79
CA THR A 100 -7.27 -16.67 3.03
C THR A 100 -7.58 -17.62 4.19
N GLY A 101 -8.55 -17.29 5.04
CA GLY A 101 -8.89 -18.05 6.24
C GLY A 101 -7.83 -17.98 7.36
N ALA A 102 -6.94 -16.98 7.31
CA ALA A 102 -5.87 -16.74 8.28
C ALA A 102 -6.33 -15.91 9.48
#